data_AF-A0A177FEZ3-F1
#
_entry.id   AF-A0A177FEZ3-F1
#
_cell.length_a   1.000
_cell.length_b   1.000
_cell.length_c   1.000
_cell.angle_alpha   90.00
_cell.angle_beta   90.00
_cell.angle_gamma   90.00
#
_symmetry.space_group_name_H-M   'P 1'
#
loop_
_entity.id
_entity.type
_entity.pdbx_description
1 polymer ?
#
loop_
_entity_poly.entity_id
_entity_poly.type
_entity_poly.pdbx_seq_one_letter_code
_entity_poly.pdbx_strand_id
1 'polypeptide(L)'
;MGVHKKTRKFQVKKIIGQRDARLKKNQETGKAAESKKKSDDDVIREAPQVSSSLFFQYNTALVPPYNVLVDTNFLSHTVQKKLELLSTMMDCLYAKCIPIITDCVMAELEKLGQKYRIALRIARDERWERLKCGHKGTYADDCIVDRVMRHKIYIVATNDRDLKRRIRKVPGVPIMSVARGKYVIERLPGVVHLSFGQFALMGMIISIATAGSGEDAAVRLAIDEKQRY
;
A
#
# COMPACT_ATOMS: atom_id res chain seq x y z
N MET A 1 -32.52 -45.79 75.56
CA MET A 1 -31.23 -45.16 75.18
C MET A 1 -31.50 -43.99 74.25
N GLY A 2 -31.26 -42.74 74.69
CA GLY A 2 -31.51 -41.53 73.90
C GLY A 2 -30.36 -41.24 72.94
N VAL A 3 -30.64 -41.17 71.64
CA VAL A 3 -29.63 -40.96 70.60
C VAL A 3 -29.01 -39.55 70.72
N HIS A 4 -27.68 -39.46 70.65
CA HIS A 4 -26.95 -38.19 70.69
C HIS A 4 -27.43 -37.24 69.58
N LYS A 5 -27.82 -36.01 69.96
CA LYS A 5 -28.28 -34.99 69.02
C LYS A 5 -27.10 -34.49 68.17
N LYS A 6 -27.28 -34.47 66.83
CA LYS A 6 -26.30 -33.90 65.91
C LYS A 6 -26.04 -32.43 66.24
N THR A 7 -24.78 -32.10 66.51
CA THR A 7 -24.33 -30.72 66.77
C THR A 7 -24.45 -29.88 65.50
N ARG A 8 -25.09 -28.71 65.62
CA ARG A 8 -25.25 -27.77 64.50
C ARG A 8 -23.96 -26.95 64.33
N LYS A 9 -23.54 -26.75 63.08
CA LYS A 9 -22.42 -25.86 62.75
C LYS A 9 -22.92 -24.42 62.60
N PHE A 10 -22.20 -23.44 63.15
CA PHE A 10 -22.44 -22.02 62.87
C PHE A 10 -22.00 -21.73 61.43
N GLN A 11 -22.94 -21.59 60.49
CA GLN A 11 -22.66 -21.35 59.08
C GLN A 11 -23.50 -20.22 58.51
N VAL A 12 -22.90 -19.46 57.58
CA VAL A 12 -23.54 -18.37 56.84
C VAL A 12 -24.30 -18.93 55.63
N LYS A 13 -25.37 -18.25 55.22
CA LYS A 13 -26.16 -18.60 54.03
C LYS A 13 -25.28 -18.55 52.78
N LYS A 14 -25.34 -19.60 51.95
CA LYS A 14 -24.61 -19.64 50.67
C LYS A 14 -25.25 -18.66 49.69
N ILE A 15 -24.48 -17.68 49.24
CA ILE A 15 -24.86 -16.68 48.22
C ILE A 15 -23.98 -16.91 46.99
N ILE A 16 -24.47 -16.54 45.81
CA ILE A 16 -23.66 -16.52 44.58
C ILE A 16 -22.42 -15.65 44.81
N GLY A 17 -21.26 -16.28 44.67
CA GLY A 17 -19.96 -15.63 44.78
C GLY A 17 -19.52 -15.03 43.44
N GLN A 18 -18.55 -14.13 43.50
CA GLN A 18 -18.01 -13.46 42.31
C GLN A 18 -17.32 -14.42 41.32
N ARG A 19 -16.95 -15.64 41.72
CA ARG A 19 -16.29 -16.66 40.89
C ARG A 19 -17.23 -17.72 40.34
N ASP A 20 -18.54 -17.52 40.44
CA ASP A 20 -19.52 -18.49 39.96
C ASP A 20 -19.48 -18.58 38.42
N ALA A 21 -19.37 -19.79 37.89
CA ALA A 21 -19.31 -20.07 36.45
C ALA A 21 -20.62 -19.74 35.70
N ARG A 22 -21.72 -19.49 36.43
CA ARG A 22 -23.00 -19.07 35.84
C ARG A 22 -23.06 -17.58 35.55
N LEU A 23 -22.15 -16.78 36.10
CA LEU A 23 -22.06 -15.35 35.82
C LEU A 23 -21.53 -15.14 34.40
N LYS A 24 -22.22 -14.34 33.58
CA LYS A 24 -21.80 -14.03 32.20
C LYS A 24 -20.36 -13.53 32.11
N LYS A 25 -19.95 -12.65 33.05
CA LYS A 25 -18.58 -12.15 33.17
C LYS A 25 -17.55 -13.27 33.31
N ASN A 26 -17.88 -14.32 34.07
CA ASN A 26 -16.97 -15.44 34.30
C ASN A 26 -16.97 -16.44 33.14
N GLN A 27 -18.07 -16.56 32.42
CA GLN A 27 -18.14 -17.37 31.19
C GLN A 27 -17.32 -16.74 30.06
N GLU A 28 -17.37 -15.41 29.92
CA GLU A 28 -16.54 -14.66 28.99
C GLU A 28 -15.06 -14.78 29.35
N THR A 29 -14.71 -14.64 30.64
CA THR A 29 -13.31 -14.87 31.08
C THR A 29 -12.89 -16.32 30.98
N GLY A 30 -13.81 -17.28 31.15
CA GLY A 30 -13.54 -18.72 31.01
C GLY A 30 -13.23 -19.09 29.57
N LYS A 31 -14.02 -18.60 28.62
CA LYS A 31 -13.74 -18.75 27.17
C LYS A 31 -12.43 -18.08 26.77
N ALA A 32 -12.14 -16.90 27.32
CA ALA A 32 -10.88 -16.20 27.09
C ALA A 32 -9.68 -16.91 27.76
N ALA A 33 -9.89 -17.61 28.88
CA ALA A 33 -8.87 -18.41 29.55
C ALA A 33 -8.62 -19.74 28.84
N GLU A 34 -9.64 -20.35 28.25
CA GLU A 34 -9.52 -21.56 27.43
C GLU A 34 -8.81 -21.28 26.10
N SER A 35 -9.12 -20.15 25.44
CA SER A 35 -8.37 -19.73 24.25
C SER A 35 -6.92 -19.39 24.59
N LYS A 36 -6.67 -18.76 25.75
CA LYS A 36 -5.32 -18.48 26.24
C LYS A 36 -4.53 -19.74 26.63
N LYS A 37 -5.17 -20.72 27.28
CA LYS A 37 -4.53 -22.01 27.61
C LYS A 37 -4.13 -22.79 26.37
N LYS A 38 -4.96 -22.78 25.32
CA LYS A 38 -4.60 -23.37 24.01
C LYS A 38 -3.44 -22.66 23.31
N SER A 39 -3.22 -21.37 23.59
CA SER A 39 -2.09 -20.60 23.05
C SER A 39 -0.82 -20.64 23.92
N ASP A 40 -0.90 -21.14 25.15
CA ASP A 40 0.22 -21.13 26.11
C ASP A 40 1.14 -22.35 25.92
N ASP A 41 0.60 -23.48 25.45
CA ASP A 41 1.40 -24.69 25.15
C ASP A 41 2.26 -24.53 23.87
N ASP A 42 1.93 -23.58 22.98
CA ASP A 42 2.68 -23.27 21.75
C ASP A 42 2.83 -21.74 21.57
N VAL A 43 3.65 -21.10 22.41
CA VAL A 43 3.93 -19.65 22.27
C VAL A 43 4.82 -19.40 21.05
N ILE A 44 4.22 -19.32 19.86
CA ILE A 44 4.91 -18.94 18.62
C ILE A 44 5.09 -17.42 18.60
N ARG A 45 6.34 -16.96 18.75
CA ARG A 45 6.69 -15.55 18.52
C ARG A 45 6.85 -15.31 17.02
N GLU A 46 5.79 -14.83 16.38
CA GLU A 46 5.83 -14.46 14.96
C GLU A 46 6.63 -13.15 14.77
N ALA A 47 7.93 -13.28 14.55
CA ALA A 47 8.76 -12.18 14.04
C ALA A 47 8.81 -12.28 12.51
N PRO A 48 8.12 -11.39 11.76
CA PRO A 48 8.12 -11.46 10.31
C PRO A 48 9.53 -11.21 9.77
N GLN A 49 10.04 -12.14 8.97
CA GLN A 49 11.32 -11.97 8.28
C GLN A 49 11.23 -10.83 7.28
N VAL A 50 12.28 -10.01 7.21
CA VAL A 50 12.37 -8.96 6.20
C VAL A 50 12.57 -9.61 4.82
N SER A 51 11.86 -9.08 3.82
CA SER A 51 11.92 -9.54 2.44
C SER A 51 13.34 -9.47 1.87
N SER A 52 13.81 -10.55 1.24
CA SER A 52 15.15 -10.67 0.64
C SER A 52 15.44 -9.64 -0.47
N SER A 53 14.41 -9.13 -1.13
CA SER A 53 14.51 -8.11 -2.19
C SER A 53 14.87 -6.70 -1.68
N LEU A 54 14.84 -6.48 -0.36
CA LEU A 54 15.20 -5.19 0.22
C LEU A 54 16.68 -5.17 0.61
N PHE A 55 17.45 -4.30 -0.05
CA PHE A 55 18.74 -3.86 0.44
C PHE A 55 18.52 -2.57 1.28
N PHE A 56 18.43 -2.74 2.60
CA PHE A 56 17.95 -1.70 3.53
C PHE A 56 16.56 -1.16 3.13
N GLN A 57 16.52 0.02 2.52
CA GLN A 57 15.28 0.65 2.03
C GLN A 57 15.14 0.58 0.51
N TYR A 58 16.21 0.20 -0.20
CA TYR A 58 16.21 0.05 -1.65
C TYR A 58 15.62 -1.31 -2.02
N ASN A 59 14.73 -1.33 -3.01
CA ASN A 59 14.08 -2.55 -3.47
C ASN A 59 14.62 -2.95 -4.84
N THR A 60 15.41 -4.02 -4.88
CA THR A 60 16.04 -4.51 -6.11
C THR A 60 15.07 -5.27 -7.02
N ALA A 61 13.90 -5.67 -6.51
CA ALA A 61 12.92 -6.46 -7.28
C ALA A 61 12.04 -5.61 -8.21
N LEU A 62 12.12 -4.28 -8.13
CA LEU A 62 11.37 -3.38 -9.00
C LEU A 62 12.09 -3.21 -10.34
N VAL A 63 11.84 -4.15 -11.25
CA VAL A 63 12.38 -4.15 -12.62
C VAL A 63 11.22 -3.99 -13.60
N PRO A 64 11.38 -3.27 -14.72
CA PRO A 64 10.39 -3.24 -15.79
C PRO A 64 10.05 -4.67 -16.28
N PRO A 65 8.76 -5.01 -16.51
CA PRO A 65 7.58 -4.15 -16.49
C PRO A 65 7.08 -3.83 -15.07
N TYR A 66 6.75 -2.56 -14.84
CA TYR A 66 6.29 -2.11 -13.51
C TYR A 66 4.81 -2.42 -13.28
N ASN A 67 4.53 -3.08 -12.17
CA ASN A 67 3.17 -3.38 -11.72
C ASN A 67 2.65 -2.24 -10.83
N VAL A 68 1.62 -1.54 -11.30
CA VAL A 68 1.09 -0.35 -10.63
C VAL A 68 -0.29 -0.64 -10.07
N LEU A 69 -0.45 -0.67 -8.75
CA LEU A 69 -1.75 -0.76 -8.10
C LEU A 69 -2.46 0.59 -8.17
N VAL A 70 -3.64 0.60 -8.77
CA VAL A 70 -4.41 1.82 -8.98
C VAL A 70 -5.53 1.96 -7.95
N ASP A 71 -5.62 3.13 -7.34
CA ASP A 71 -6.63 3.51 -6.35
C ASP A 71 -7.81 4.30 -6.99
N THR A 72 -8.98 4.34 -6.35
CA THR A 72 -10.19 5.04 -6.83
C THR A 72 -9.95 6.54 -6.99
N ASN A 73 -9.31 7.15 -5.98
CA ASN A 73 -8.98 8.57 -5.96
C ASN A 73 -7.95 8.94 -7.04
N PHE A 74 -7.05 8.03 -7.37
CA PHE A 74 -6.09 8.28 -8.45
C PHE A 74 -6.78 8.33 -9.82
N LEU A 75 -7.69 7.39 -10.08
CA LEU A 75 -8.49 7.36 -11.31
C LEU A 75 -9.36 8.60 -11.45
N SER A 76 -10.01 9.03 -10.37
CA SER A 76 -10.85 10.24 -10.41
C SER A 76 -10.06 11.50 -10.73
N HIS A 77 -8.88 11.68 -10.12
CA HIS A 77 -8.01 12.81 -10.42
C HIS A 77 -7.39 12.76 -11.81
N THR A 78 -7.11 11.56 -12.33
CA THR A 78 -6.65 11.35 -13.69
C THR A 78 -7.69 11.81 -14.71
N VAL A 79 -8.95 11.40 -14.52
CA VAL A 79 -10.08 11.82 -15.36
C VAL A 79 -10.32 13.32 -15.25
N GLN A 80 -10.30 13.89 -14.03
CA GLN A 80 -10.50 15.32 -13.81
C GLN A 80 -9.46 16.17 -14.55
N LYS A 81 -8.20 15.72 -14.61
CA LYS A 81 -7.11 16.42 -15.28
C LYS A 81 -6.95 16.04 -16.75
N LYS A 82 -7.85 15.21 -17.28
CA LYS A 82 -7.84 14.75 -18.68
C LYS A 82 -6.53 14.06 -19.08
N LEU A 83 -5.97 13.28 -18.17
CA LEU A 83 -4.76 12.50 -18.42
C LEU A 83 -5.14 11.10 -18.86
N GLU A 84 -4.43 10.58 -19.84
CA GLU A 84 -4.52 9.18 -20.23
C GLU A 84 -3.68 8.32 -19.28
N LEU A 85 -4.27 7.29 -18.70
CA LEU A 85 -3.67 6.52 -17.61
C LEU A 85 -2.34 5.86 -18.03
N LEU A 86 -2.35 5.11 -19.13
CA LEU A 86 -1.22 4.26 -19.53
C LEU A 86 -0.08 5.08 -20.15
N SER A 87 -0.37 6.03 -21.06
CA SER A 87 0.64 6.89 -21.67
C SER A 87 1.34 7.75 -20.62
N THR A 88 0.58 8.42 -19.76
CA THR A 88 1.16 9.27 -18.70
C THR A 88 1.97 8.45 -17.68
N MET A 89 1.61 7.18 -17.42
CA MET A 89 2.41 6.28 -16.58
C MET A 89 3.75 5.95 -17.23
N MET A 90 3.75 5.62 -18.53
CA MET A 90 4.98 5.32 -19.27
C MET A 90 5.88 6.55 -19.37
N ASP A 91 5.32 7.75 -19.56
CA ASP A 91 6.08 9.00 -19.57
C ASP A 91 6.71 9.32 -18.21
N CYS A 92 6.09 8.88 -17.11
CA CYS A 92 6.58 9.11 -15.76
C CYS A 92 7.70 8.12 -15.36
N LEU A 93 7.54 6.84 -15.73
CA LEU A 93 8.47 5.77 -15.36
C LEU A 93 9.53 5.48 -16.41
N TYR A 94 9.39 6.04 -17.62
CA TYR A 94 10.23 5.77 -18.80
C TYR A 94 10.37 4.27 -19.11
N ALA A 95 9.34 3.49 -18.77
CA ALA A 95 9.35 2.03 -18.87
C ALA A 95 7.93 1.49 -19.10
N LYS A 96 7.84 0.21 -19.51
CA LYS A 96 6.55 -0.47 -19.67
C LYS A 96 5.87 -0.62 -18.31
N CYS A 97 4.61 -0.17 -18.24
CA CYS A 97 3.79 -0.19 -17.03
C CYS A 97 2.55 -1.05 -17.24
N ILE A 98 2.20 -1.84 -16.24
CA ILE A 98 0.98 -2.65 -16.20
C ILE A 98 0.12 -2.12 -15.05
N PRO A 99 -0.96 -1.38 -15.34
CA PRO A 99 -1.90 -0.96 -14.31
C PRO A 99 -2.73 -2.17 -13.85
N ILE A 100 -2.83 -2.31 -12.53
CA ILE A 100 -3.54 -3.38 -11.84
C ILE A 100 -4.65 -2.77 -11.00
N ILE A 101 -5.87 -3.24 -11.21
CA ILE A 101 -7.05 -2.83 -10.44
C ILE A 101 -7.48 -3.99 -9.56
N THR A 102 -7.71 -3.70 -8.28
CA THR A 102 -8.20 -4.68 -7.32
C THR A 102 -9.73 -4.72 -7.33
N ASP A 103 -10.31 -5.89 -7.03
CA ASP A 103 -11.76 -6.03 -6.94
C ASP A 103 -12.41 -5.03 -5.97
N CYS A 104 -11.69 -4.64 -4.91
CA CYS A 104 -12.22 -3.72 -3.90
C CYS A 104 -12.28 -2.28 -4.40
N VAL A 105 -11.25 -1.83 -5.13
CA VAL A 105 -11.26 -0.53 -5.83
C VAL A 105 -12.38 -0.51 -6.87
N MET A 106 -12.58 -1.62 -7.57
CA MET A 106 -13.67 -1.76 -8.54
C MET A 106 -15.06 -1.64 -7.87
N ALA A 107 -15.26 -2.34 -6.76
CA ALA A 107 -16.49 -2.27 -5.98
C ALA A 107 -16.74 -0.88 -5.39
N GLU A 108 -15.69 -0.16 -5.00
CA GLU A 108 -15.78 1.21 -4.50
C GLU A 108 -16.18 2.19 -5.62
N LEU A 109 -15.61 2.05 -6.82
CA LEU A 109 -16.03 2.85 -7.99
C LEU A 109 -17.49 2.64 -8.35
N GLU A 110 -18.01 1.42 -8.21
CA GLU A 110 -19.42 1.11 -8.46
C GLU A 110 -20.34 1.77 -7.42
N LYS A 111 -19.90 1.86 -6.15
CA LYS A 111 -20.65 2.53 -5.07
C LYS A 111 -20.71 4.05 -5.22
N LEU A 112 -19.64 4.67 -5.74
CA LEU A 112 -19.55 6.11 -5.93
C LEU A 112 -20.49 6.63 -7.05
N GLY A 113 -21.06 5.73 -7.86
CA GLY A 113 -22.21 6.00 -8.73
C GLY A 113 -21.90 6.83 -9.98
N GLN A 114 -22.88 7.63 -10.43
CA GLN A 114 -22.88 8.25 -11.75
C GLN A 114 -21.72 9.25 -11.99
N LYS A 115 -21.26 9.93 -10.93
CA LYS A 115 -20.15 10.91 -11.02
C LYS A 115 -18.85 10.28 -11.51
N TYR A 116 -18.64 8.99 -11.25
CA TYR A 116 -17.43 8.25 -11.59
C TYR A 116 -17.63 7.27 -12.75
N ARG A 117 -18.71 7.43 -13.54
CA ARG A 117 -19.02 6.53 -14.67
C ARG A 117 -17.89 6.47 -15.71
N ILE A 118 -17.20 7.58 -15.96
CA ILE A 118 -16.06 7.64 -16.87
C ILE A 118 -14.89 6.84 -16.30
N ALA A 119 -14.57 7.03 -15.02
CA ALA A 119 -13.54 6.27 -14.32
C ALA A 119 -13.84 4.77 -14.27
N LEU A 120 -15.12 4.39 -14.13
CA LEU A 120 -15.56 2.99 -14.17
C LEU A 120 -15.38 2.35 -15.57
N ARG A 121 -15.66 3.10 -16.64
CA ARG A 121 -15.43 2.60 -18.02
C ARG A 121 -13.95 2.41 -18.30
N ILE A 122 -13.15 3.37 -17.87
CA ILE A 122 -11.69 3.34 -17.85
C ILE A 122 -11.27 2.06 -17.10
N ALA A 123 -11.64 1.89 -15.83
CA ALA A 123 -11.33 0.71 -15.00
C ALA A 123 -11.73 -0.66 -15.59
N ARG A 124 -12.68 -0.71 -16.53
CA ARG A 124 -13.13 -1.95 -17.16
C ARG A 124 -12.36 -2.34 -18.41
N ASP A 125 -11.44 -1.50 -18.87
CA ASP A 125 -10.63 -1.77 -20.07
C ASP A 125 -9.91 -3.12 -19.95
N GLU A 126 -9.86 -3.87 -21.05
CA GLU A 126 -9.28 -5.21 -21.14
C GLU A 126 -7.75 -5.17 -21.06
N ARG A 127 -7.16 -4.01 -21.35
CA ARG A 127 -5.71 -3.79 -21.29
C ARG A 127 -5.15 -3.93 -19.88
N TRP A 128 -5.98 -3.94 -18.85
CA TRP A 128 -5.55 -3.84 -17.45
C TRP A 128 -5.77 -5.15 -16.71
N GLU A 129 -4.82 -5.45 -15.84
CA GLU A 129 -4.89 -6.68 -15.05
C GLU A 129 -5.85 -6.48 -13.87
N ARG A 130 -6.78 -7.41 -13.71
CA ARG A 130 -7.68 -7.44 -12.56
C ARG A 130 -7.16 -8.42 -11.53
N LEU A 131 -7.00 -7.93 -10.31
CA LEU A 131 -6.42 -8.69 -9.24
C LEU A 131 -7.43 -8.99 -8.14
N LYS A 132 -7.70 -10.29 -7.95
CA LYS A 132 -8.76 -10.75 -7.06
C LYS A 132 -8.42 -10.52 -5.60
N CYS A 133 -9.43 -10.16 -4.80
CA CYS A 133 -9.25 -9.89 -3.37
C CYS A 133 -9.87 -11.01 -2.52
N GLY A 134 -9.13 -11.49 -1.51
CA GLY A 134 -9.55 -12.60 -0.65
C GLY A 134 -10.08 -12.17 0.72
N HIS A 135 -10.57 -10.93 0.87
CA HIS A 135 -11.02 -10.40 2.16
C HIS A 135 -12.50 -10.00 2.12
N LYS A 136 -13.13 -9.99 3.29
CA LYS A 136 -14.53 -9.60 3.45
C LYS A 136 -14.63 -8.08 3.55
N GLY A 137 -15.45 -7.47 2.71
CA GLY A 137 -15.66 -6.01 2.67
C GLY A 137 -14.91 -5.32 1.53
N THR A 138 -15.15 -4.02 1.37
CA THR A 138 -14.67 -3.22 0.23
C THR A 138 -13.81 -2.04 0.69
N TYR A 139 -12.97 -2.23 1.71
CA TYR A 139 -12.01 -1.20 2.14
C TYR A 139 -10.77 -1.32 1.26
N ALA A 140 -10.66 -0.48 0.24
CA ALA A 140 -9.56 -0.52 -0.73
C ALA A 140 -8.20 -0.18 -0.07
N ASP A 141 -8.18 0.81 0.84
CA ASP A 141 -6.96 1.23 1.53
C ASP A 141 -6.27 0.09 2.27
N ASP A 142 -7.04 -0.68 3.06
CA ASP A 142 -6.52 -1.81 3.83
C ASP A 142 -6.06 -2.94 2.91
N CYS A 143 -6.81 -3.22 1.85
CA CYS A 143 -6.43 -4.18 0.82
C CYS A 143 -5.07 -3.85 0.20
N ILE A 144 -4.88 -2.59 -0.20
CA ILE A 144 -3.64 -2.12 -0.84
C ILE A 144 -2.48 -2.21 0.15
N VAL A 145 -2.66 -1.73 1.39
CA VAL A 145 -1.60 -1.77 2.42
C VAL A 145 -1.19 -3.21 2.74
N ASP A 146 -2.14 -4.11 2.96
CA ASP A 146 -1.85 -5.52 3.26
C ASP A 146 -1.14 -6.21 2.10
N ARG A 147 -1.56 -5.93 0.87
CA ARG A 147 -0.97 -6.51 -0.35
C ARG A 147 0.47 -6.06 -0.55
N VAL A 148 0.70 -4.76 -0.43
CA VAL A 148 2.03 -4.14 -0.56
C VAL A 148 2.97 -4.58 0.57
N MET A 149 2.43 -4.81 1.76
CA MET A 149 3.20 -5.31 2.90
C MET A 149 3.68 -6.75 2.68
N ARG A 150 2.84 -7.61 2.09
CA ARG A 150 3.21 -9.00 1.74
C ARG A 150 4.12 -9.07 0.53
N HIS A 151 3.79 -8.32 -0.53
CA HIS A 151 4.49 -8.35 -1.80
C HIS A 151 4.91 -6.94 -2.19
N LYS A 152 6.21 -6.66 -2.02
CA LYS A 152 6.79 -5.33 -2.29
C LYS A 152 7.14 -5.12 -3.78
N ILE A 153 6.46 -5.80 -4.69
CA ILE A 153 6.72 -5.71 -6.14
C ILE A 153 5.85 -4.64 -6.84
N TYR A 154 5.01 -3.95 -6.07
CA TYR A 154 4.03 -3.01 -6.59
C TYR A 154 4.44 -1.56 -6.36
N ILE A 155 4.15 -0.72 -7.36
CA ILE A 155 4.08 0.73 -7.21
C ILE A 155 2.63 1.08 -6.87
N VAL A 156 2.41 1.97 -5.90
CA VAL A 156 1.03 2.37 -5.55
C VAL A 156 0.70 3.73 -6.15
N ALA A 157 -0.33 3.78 -6.99
CA ALA A 157 -0.87 5.01 -7.55
C ALA A 157 -2.03 5.51 -6.69
N THR A 158 -1.76 6.49 -5.82
CA THR A 158 -2.78 7.10 -4.96
C THR A 158 -2.54 8.59 -4.75
N ASN A 159 -3.64 9.33 -4.64
CA ASN A 159 -3.64 10.75 -4.29
C ASN A 159 -4.02 11.01 -2.83
N ASP A 160 -4.53 9.99 -2.12
CA ASP A 160 -4.99 10.15 -0.76
C ASP A 160 -3.83 10.40 0.22
N ARG A 161 -4.01 11.36 1.12
CA ARG A 161 -2.98 11.77 2.08
C ARG A 161 -2.79 10.72 3.17
N ASP A 162 -3.85 10.03 3.56
CA ASP A 162 -3.80 9.06 4.66
C ASP A 162 -3.23 7.73 4.19
N LEU A 163 -3.66 7.24 3.03
CA LEU A 163 -3.06 6.08 2.39
C LEU A 163 -1.57 6.29 2.09
N LYS A 164 -1.17 7.47 1.58
CA LYS A 164 0.25 7.82 1.41
C LYS A 164 1.02 7.78 2.73
N ARG A 165 0.46 8.32 3.82
CA ARG A 165 1.11 8.26 5.14
C ARG A 165 1.30 6.83 5.62
N ARG A 166 0.36 5.93 5.35
CA ARG A 166 0.47 4.50 5.68
C ARG A 166 1.54 3.79 4.85
N ILE A 167 1.52 3.96 3.53
CA ILE A 167 2.48 3.32 2.62
C ILE A 167 3.90 3.84 2.86
N ARG A 168 4.07 5.11 3.23
CA ARG A 168 5.39 5.67 3.59
C ARG A 168 6.06 5.00 4.78
N LYS A 169 5.33 4.25 5.61
CA LYS A 169 5.90 3.43 6.70
C LYS A 169 6.49 2.11 6.18
N VAL A 170 6.04 1.65 5.01
CA VAL A 170 6.55 0.44 4.36
C VAL A 170 7.78 0.81 3.52
N PRO A 171 8.98 0.27 3.81
CA PRO A 171 10.16 0.53 3.01
C PRO A 171 10.10 -0.20 1.66
N GLY A 172 10.72 0.39 0.63
CA GLY A 172 10.87 -0.22 -0.69
C GLY A 172 9.66 -0.13 -1.61
N VAL A 173 8.63 0.66 -1.25
CA VAL A 173 7.40 0.83 -2.03
C VAL A 173 7.32 2.25 -2.58
N PRO A 174 7.39 2.43 -3.91
CA PRO A 174 7.21 3.72 -4.56
C PRO A 174 5.75 4.13 -4.58
N ILE A 175 5.51 5.45 -4.54
CA ILE A 175 4.17 6.04 -4.56
C ILE A 175 4.08 6.96 -5.76
N MET A 176 3.12 6.72 -6.65
CA MET A 176 2.80 7.60 -7.76
C MET A 176 1.55 8.43 -7.42
N SER A 177 1.58 9.72 -7.72
CA SER A 177 0.45 10.62 -7.49
C SER A 177 0.28 11.62 -8.62
N VAL A 178 -0.93 12.12 -8.81
CA VAL A 178 -1.25 13.08 -9.86
C VAL A 178 -1.06 14.52 -9.35
N ALA A 179 -0.09 15.26 -9.89
CA ALA A 179 0.18 16.65 -9.53
C ALA A 179 0.44 17.50 -10.77
N ARG A 180 -0.09 18.74 -10.81
CA ARG A 180 0.17 19.73 -11.89
C ARG A 180 0.02 19.20 -13.33
N GLY A 181 -0.98 18.35 -13.58
CA GLY A 181 -1.23 17.78 -14.91
C GLY A 181 -0.22 16.71 -15.36
N LYS A 182 0.60 16.16 -14.45
CA LYS A 182 1.51 15.05 -14.72
C LYS A 182 1.45 14.03 -13.58
N TYR A 183 2.02 12.85 -13.80
CA TYR A 183 2.30 11.92 -12.71
C TYR A 183 3.66 12.22 -12.09
N VAL A 184 3.71 12.12 -10.77
CA VAL A 184 4.90 12.34 -9.97
C VAL A 184 5.11 11.09 -9.12
N ILE A 185 6.34 10.59 -9.11
CA ILE A 185 6.72 9.42 -8.32
C ILE A 185 7.61 9.80 -7.14
N GLU A 186 7.20 9.39 -5.95
CA GLU A 186 8.00 9.45 -4.74
C GLU A 186 8.72 8.11 -4.53
N ARG A 187 9.95 8.16 -4.00
CA ARG A 187 10.71 7.00 -3.47
C ARG A 187 11.06 5.91 -4.49
N LEU A 188 11.22 6.25 -5.76
CA LEU A 188 11.82 5.35 -6.75
C LEU A 188 13.31 5.72 -6.96
N PRO A 189 14.26 4.96 -6.38
CA PRO A 189 15.68 5.18 -6.60
C PRO A 189 16.07 4.72 -8.02
N GLY A 190 16.07 5.67 -8.95
CA GLY A 190 16.35 5.44 -10.38
C GLY A 190 15.65 6.45 -11.29
N VAL A 191 14.49 6.98 -10.86
CA VAL A 191 13.85 8.11 -11.53
C VAL A 191 14.32 9.37 -10.82
N VAL A 192 15.34 10.01 -11.41
CA VAL A 192 15.89 11.26 -10.93
C VAL A 192 14.75 12.27 -10.86
N HIS A 193 14.39 12.69 -9.65
CA HIS A 193 13.41 13.72 -9.40
C HIS A 193 14.01 15.03 -9.90
N LEU A 194 13.91 15.31 -11.20
CA LEU A 194 14.31 16.59 -11.79
C LEU A 194 13.33 17.65 -11.30
N SER A 195 13.58 18.14 -10.09
CA SER A 195 13.04 19.41 -9.65
C SER A 195 13.54 20.48 -10.61
N PHE A 196 12.64 21.36 -11.05
CA PHE A 196 12.86 22.42 -12.04
C PHE A 196 14.08 23.32 -11.73
N GLY A 197 14.58 23.33 -10.48
CA GLY A 197 15.76 24.10 -10.07
C GLY A 197 17.11 23.45 -10.39
N GLN A 198 17.15 22.19 -10.81
CA GLN A 198 18.41 21.46 -11.03
C GLN A 198 18.89 21.49 -12.49
N PHE A 199 18.04 21.90 -13.44
CA PHE A 199 18.44 22.11 -14.83
C PHE A 199 19.50 23.22 -14.98
N ALA A 200 19.43 24.28 -14.17
CA ALA A 200 20.40 25.37 -14.23
C ALA A 200 21.80 24.94 -13.74
N LEU A 201 21.86 24.15 -12.67
CA LEU A 201 23.12 23.67 -12.11
C LEU A 201 23.75 22.55 -12.95
N MET A 202 22.93 21.64 -13.50
CA MET A 202 23.45 20.57 -14.37
C MET A 202 23.95 21.12 -15.71
N GLY A 203 23.26 22.13 -16.29
CA GLY A 203 23.71 22.79 -17.52
C GLY A 203 25.05 23.52 -17.36
N MET A 204 25.31 24.10 -16.19
CA MET A 204 26.60 24.74 -15.88
C MET A 204 27.72 23.70 -15.72
N ILE A 205 27.44 22.56 -15.11
CA ILE A 205 28.42 21.48 -14.91
C ILE A 205 28.79 20.80 -16.25
N ILE A 206 27.82 20.63 -17.16
CA ILE A 206 28.07 20.03 -18.49
C ILE A 206 28.84 21.00 -19.40
N SER A 207 28.62 22.33 -19.30
CA SER A 207 29.45 23.32 -20.02
C SER A 207 30.90 23.33 -19.54
N ILE A 208 31.16 23.09 -18.25
CA ILE A 208 32.54 23.00 -17.73
C ILE A 208 33.19 21.67 -18.16
N ALA A 209 32.44 20.57 -18.19
CA ALA A 209 32.98 19.25 -18.59
C ALA A 209 33.26 19.13 -20.10
N THR A 210 32.48 19.78 -20.96
CA THR A 210 32.64 19.72 -22.43
C THR A 210 33.76 20.63 -22.97
N ALA A 211 34.43 21.40 -22.10
CA ALA A 211 35.64 22.15 -22.47
C ALA A 211 36.92 21.28 -22.48
N GLY A 212 36.85 20.01 -22.06
CA GLY A 212 38.03 19.19 -21.75
C GLY A 212 38.35 17.98 -22.63
N SER A 213 37.46 17.52 -23.53
CA SER A 213 37.76 16.31 -24.33
C SER A 213 37.03 16.29 -25.67
N GLY A 214 37.82 16.21 -26.74
CA GLY A 214 37.41 16.32 -28.14
C GLY A 214 36.74 15.09 -28.75
N GLU A 215 35.81 14.45 -28.03
CA GLU A 215 35.09 13.28 -28.54
C GLU A 215 33.60 13.33 -28.17
N ASP A 216 32.86 14.38 -28.55
CA ASP A 216 31.40 14.41 -28.28
C ASP A 216 30.60 15.30 -29.25
N ALA A 217 30.87 15.19 -30.56
CA ALA A 217 30.02 15.82 -31.57
C ALA A 217 28.61 15.17 -31.67
N ALA A 218 28.49 13.89 -31.32
CA ALA A 218 27.23 13.15 -31.39
C ALA A 218 26.25 13.53 -30.26
N VAL A 219 26.76 13.79 -29.05
CA VAL A 219 25.93 14.18 -27.89
C VAL A 219 25.39 15.60 -28.06
N ARG A 220 26.15 16.49 -28.71
CA ARG A 220 25.72 17.86 -29.04
C ARG A 220 24.52 17.89 -29.97
N LEU A 221 24.49 17.06 -31.02
CA LEU A 221 23.38 17.00 -31.98
C LEU A 221 22.10 16.42 -31.37
N ALA A 222 22.21 15.43 -30.49
CA ALA A 222 21.05 14.82 -29.82
C ALA A 222 20.37 15.74 -28.79
N ILE A 223 21.11 16.71 -28.24
CA ILE A 223 20.57 17.71 -27.30
C ILE A 223 19.93 18.88 -28.06
N ASP A 224 20.49 19.29 -29.20
CA ASP A 224 20.00 20.43 -29.98
C ASP A 224 18.70 20.10 -30.75
N GLU A 225 18.51 18.85 -31.18
CA GLU A 225 17.29 18.42 -31.88
C GLU A 225 16.06 18.31 -30.95
N LYS A 226 16.29 18.13 -29.63
CA LYS A 226 15.25 18.07 -28.60
C LYS A 226 14.80 19.43 -28.04
N GLN A 227 15.49 20.52 -28.39
CA GLN A 227 15.07 21.88 -28.00
C GLN A 227 14.20 22.58 -29.07
N ARG A 228 14.00 21.95 -30.24
CA ARG A 228 13.18 22.50 -31.34
C ARG A 228 11.77 21.91 -31.45
N TYR A 229 11.36 21.02 -30.56
CA TYR A 229 10.00 20.48 -30.48
C TYR A 229 9.43 20.53 -29.06
#